data_AF-A0A0C3EI72-F1
#
_entry.id   AF-A0A0C3EI72-F1
#
_cell.length_a   1.000
_cell.length_b   1.000
_cell.length_c   1.000
_cell.angle_alpha   90.00
_cell.angle_beta   90.00
_cell.angle_gamma   90.00
#
_symmetry.space_group_name_H-M   'P 1'
#
loop_
_entity.id
_entity.type
_entity.pdbx_description
1 polymer ?
#
loop_
_entity_poly.entity_id
_entity_poly.type
_entity_poly.pdbx_seq_one_letter_code
_entity_poly.pdbx_strand_id
1 'polypeptide(L)'
;MSDMLNLNCWLLGDDPRRVFPVEIAKTKTVGGLKKAIKGEKMHAFDGIDADLLDLWKVEIDLKKDQKLLKTIKVDSDIQGGEELEPEQLGELNLTEDESLLPVEKLFKVFVDAPAEGHLHIVVRRPPPAVQGVFFRSELQNPRRLVA
;
A
#
# COMPACT_ATOMS: atom_id res chain seq x y z
N MET A 1 -4.04 -31.36 -1.30
CA MET A 1 -3.96 -30.10 -0.53
C MET A 1 -4.09 -28.98 -1.55
N SER A 2 -4.95 -27.99 -1.32
CA SER A 2 -5.10 -26.89 -2.27
C SER A 2 -3.92 -25.95 -2.15
N ASP A 3 -3.16 -25.80 -3.24
CA ASP A 3 -2.00 -24.92 -3.31
C ASP A 3 -2.38 -23.47 -3.59
N MET A 4 -3.67 -23.12 -3.50
CA MET A 4 -4.20 -21.79 -3.79
C MET A 4 -4.54 -21.06 -2.50
N LEU A 5 -4.17 -19.78 -2.44
CA LEU A 5 -4.51 -18.84 -1.39
C LEU A 5 -5.57 -17.90 -1.94
N ASN A 6 -6.57 -17.61 -1.13
CA ASN A 6 -7.50 -16.54 -1.38
C ASN A 6 -7.19 -15.40 -0.40
N LEU A 7 -6.61 -14.33 -0.92
CA LEU A 7 -6.16 -13.19 -0.13
C LEU A 7 -7.11 -12.02 -0.34
N ASN A 8 -7.48 -11.35 0.74
CA ASN A 8 -8.31 -10.15 0.66
C ASN A 8 -7.34 -8.98 0.69
N CYS A 9 -7.38 -8.17 -0.36
CA CYS A 9 -6.50 -7.04 -0.55
C CYS A 9 -7.29 -5.73 -0.41
N TRP A 10 -6.67 -4.75 0.23
CA TRP A 10 -7.23 -3.41 0.36
C TRP A 10 -6.19 -2.37 -0.04
N LEU A 11 -6.66 -1.31 -0.69
CA LEU A 11 -5.84 -0.18 -1.08
C LEU A 11 -5.78 0.81 0.07
N LEU A 12 -4.58 1.12 0.53
CA LEU A 12 -4.38 2.13 1.57
C LEU A 12 -4.95 3.48 1.11
N GLY A 13 -5.82 4.06 1.94
CA GLY A 13 -6.53 5.32 1.65
C GLY A 13 -7.79 5.18 0.78
N ASP A 14 -8.16 3.97 0.35
CA ASP A 14 -9.43 3.70 -0.32
C ASP A 14 -10.53 3.33 0.69
N ASP A 15 -11.78 3.19 0.26
CA ASP A 15 -12.86 2.81 1.19
C ASP A 15 -12.66 1.35 1.69
N PRO A 16 -12.77 1.06 3.00
CA PRO A 16 -12.73 -0.28 3.58
C PRO A 16 -13.67 -1.31 2.94
N ARG A 17 -14.74 -0.87 2.28
CA ARG A 17 -15.70 -1.73 1.58
C ARG A 17 -15.23 -2.13 0.18
N ARG A 18 -14.16 -1.50 -0.34
CA ARG A 18 -13.55 -1.80 -1.64
C ARG A 18 -12.43 -2.83 -1.56
N VAL A 19 -12.42 -3.63 -0.48
CA VAL A 19 -11.63 -4.85 -0.37
C VAL A 19 -12.00 -5.77 -1.52
N PHE A 20 -10.98 -6.40 -2.12
CA PHE A 20 -11.17 -7.31 -3.25
C PHE A 20 -10.38 -8.60 -3.00
N PRO A 21 -10.96 -9.76 -3.34
CA PRO A 21 -10.25 -11.03 -3.25
C PRO A 21 -9.25 -11.17 -4.40
N VAL A 22 -8.14 -11.84 -4.14
CA VAL A 22 -7.11 -12.20 -5.10
C VAL A 22 -6.76 -13.66 -4.87
N GLU A 23 -6.93 -14.47 -5.91
CA GLU A 23 -6.57 -15.87 -5.87
C GLU A 23 -5.16 -16.08 -6.44
N ILE A 24 -4.28 -16.73 -5.67
CA ILE A 24 -2.89 -16.95 -6.07
C ILE A 24 -2.32 -18.25 -5.51
N ALA A 25 -1.48 -18.93 -6.28
CA ALA A 25 -0.83 -20.14 -5.78
C ALA A 25 0.24 -19.82 -4.72
N LYS A 26 0.27 -20.61 -3.62
CA LYS A 26 1.26 -20.57 -2.53
C LYS A 26 2.71 -20.64 -3.02
N THR A 27 2.93 -21.31 -4.15
CA THR A 27 4.25 -21.47 -4.78
C THR A 27 4.76 -20.21 -5.47
N LYS A 28 3.89 -19.23 -5.74
CA LYS A 28 4.25 -17.94 -6.33
C LYS A 28 4.97 -17.06 -5.32
N THR A 29 5.61 -16.03 -5.85
CA THR A 29 6.30 -15.02 -5.05
C THR A 29 5.40 -13.82 -4.78
N VAL A 30 5.81 -12.98 -3.83
CA VAL A 30 5.19 -11.67 -3.56
C VAL A 30 5.21 -10.80 -4.82
N GLY A 31 6.26 -10.84 -5.66
CA GLY A 31 6.24 -10.15 -6.95
C GLY A 31 5.15 -10.67 -7.90
N GLY A 32 4.84 -11.97 -7.85
CA GLY A 32 3.67 -12.54 -8.53
C GLY A 32 2.35 -12.04 -7.97
N LEU A 33 2.26 -11.89 -6.64
CA LEU A 33 1.09 -11.30 -5.97
C LEU A 33 0.88 -9.84 -6.38
N LYS A 34 1.93 -9.02 -6.44
CA LYS A 34 1.86 -7.63 -6.92
C LYS A 34 1.25 -7.57 -8.34
N LYS A 35 1.67 -8.47 -9.23
CA LYS A 35 1.12 -8.57 -10.60
C LYS A 35 -0.35 -9.00 -10.61
N ALA A 36 -0.73 -9.97 -9.77
CA ALA A 36 -2.11 -10.41 -9.65
C ALA A 36 -3.02 -9.28 -9.16
N ILE A 37 -2.60 -8.55 -8.12
CA ILE A 37 -3.31 -7.38 -7.59
C ILE A 37 -3.49 -6.30 -8.68
N LYS A 38 -2.43 -5.99 -9.42
CA LYS A 38 -2.49 -5.04 -10.55
C LYS A 38 -3.49 -5.51 -11.61
N GLY A 39 -3.53 -6.82 -11.90
CA GLY A 39 -4.47 -7.43 -12.84
C GLY A 39 -5.93 -7.31 -12.42
N GLU A 40 -6.23 -7.44 -11.12
CA GLU A 40 -7.61 -7.31 -10.61
C GLU A 40 -8.11 -5.87 -10.62
N LYS A 41 -7.24 -4.90 -10.28
CA LYS A 41 -7.58 -3.48 -10.26
C LYS A 41 -6.77 -2.68 -11.30
N MET A 42 -6.80 -3.11 -12.56
CA MET A 42 -6.01 -2.47 -13.63
C MET A 42 -6.21 -0.95 -13.70
N HIS A 43 -7.45 -0.48 -13.60
CA HIS A 43 -7.76 0.94 -13.66
C HIS A 43 -7.24 1.74 -12.46
N ALA A 44 -7.13 1.13 -11.28
CA ALA A 44 -6.63 1.80 -10.08
C ALA A 44 -5.10 1.93 -10.08
N PHE A 45 -4.43 1.07 -10.84
CA PHE A 45 -2.98 1.00 -10.98
C PHE A 45 -2.51 1.33 -12.40
N ASP A 46 -3.33 2.04 -13.17
CA ASP A 46 -2.96 2.44 -14.52
C ASP A 46 -1.75 3.38 -14.46
N GLY A 47 -0.74 3.10 -15.29
CA GLY A 47 0.55 3.81 -15.25
C GLY A 47 1.45 3.53 -14.04
N ILE A 48 1.05 2.64 -13.10
CA ILE A 48 1.89 2.23 -11.97
C ILE A 48 2.41 0.82 -12.23
N ASP A 49 3.73 0.63 -12.21
CA ASP A 49 4.31 -0.69 -12.34
C ASP A 49 4.11 -1.54 -11.09
N ALA A 50 3.89 -2.85 -11.30
CA ALA A 50 3.50 -3.75 -10.21
C ALA A 50 4.59 -3.84 -9.13
N ASP A 51 5.86 -3.74 -9.51
CA ASP A 51 7.01 -3.78 -8.60
C ASP A 51 7.06 -2.58 -7.64
N LEU A 52 6.50 -1.44 -8.04
CA LEU A 52 6.42 -0.21 -7.24
C LEU A 52 5.34 -0.25 -6.15
N LEU A 53 4.48 -1.28 -6.16
CA LEU A 53 3.44 -1.44 -5.13
C LEU A 53 4.07 -1.98 -3.85
N ASP A 54 3.87 -1.32 -2.73
CA ASP A 54 4.26 -1.86 -1.42
C ASP A 54 3.13 -2.70 -0.86
N LEU A 55 3.47 -3.87 -0.32
CA LEU A 55 2.51 -4.84 0.22
C LEU A 55 2.87 -5.15 1.66
N TRP A 56 1.90 -5.05 2.58
CA TRP A 56 2.06 -5.48 3.96
C TRP A 56 1.12 -6.64 4.25
N LYS A 57 1.64 -7.64 4.97
CA LYS A 57 0.81 -8.71 5.54
C LYS A 57 0.10 -8.17 6.78
N VAL A 58 -1.22 -8.29 6.82
CA VAL A 58 -2.05 -7.98 8.00
C VAL A 58 -3.04 -9.11 8.26
N GLU A 59 -3.62 -9.15 9.46
CA GLU A 59 -4.67 -10.10 9.83
C GLU A 59 -5.76 -9.32 10.59
N ILE A 60 -6.66 -8.65 9.86
CA ILE A 60 -7.70 -7.77 10.44
C ILE A 60 -9.08 -8.34 10.14
N ASP A 61 -9.89 -8.60 11.16
CA ASP A 61 -11.27 -9.04 10.96
C ASP A 61 -12.14 -7.88 10.48
N LEU A 62 -12.56 -7.89 9.20
CA LEU A 62 -13.38 -6.82 8.64
C LEU A 62 -14.76 -6.72 9.30
N LYS A 63 -15.23 -7.77 9.99
CA LYS A 63 -16.53 -7.78 10.67
C LYS A 63 -16.46 -7.11 12.04
N LYS A 64 -15.32 -7.19 12.72
CA LYS A 64 -15.12 -6.65 14.07
C LYS A 64 -14.41 -5.30 14.04
N ASP A 65 -13.41 -5.17 13.18
CA ASP A 65 -12.38 -4.14 13.27
C ASP A 65 -12.37 -3.19 12.07
N GLN A 66 -13.51 -3.03 11.39
CA GLN A 66 -13.63 -2.10 10.24
C GLN A 66 -13.23 -0.66 10.59
N LYS A 67 -13.33 -0.26 11.87
CA LYS A 67 -12.90 1.07 12.34
C LYS A 67 -11.38 1.23 12.28
N LEU A 68 -10.60 0.17 12.46
CA LEU A 68 -9.13 0.21 12.49
C LEU A 68 -8.54 0.58 11.12
N LEU A 69 -9.20 0.18 10.03
CA LEU A 69 -8.76 0.51 8.66
C LEU A 69 -8.70 2.02 8.40
N LYS A 70 -9.53 2.81 9.09
CA LYS A 70 -9.52 4.26 8.95
C LYS A 70 -8.36 4.94 9.68
N THR A 71 -7.70 4.22 10.58
CA THR A 71 -6.63 4.73 11.45
C THR A 71 -5.26 4.19 11.06
N ILE A 72 -5.13 3.42 9.98
CA ILE A 72 -3.82 2.94 9.50
C ILE A 72 -3.00 4.14 9.03
N LYS A 73 -1.86 4.36 9.70
CA LYS A 73 -0.84 5.35 9.33
C LYS A 73 0.40 4.61 8.87
N VAL A 74 1.07 5.14 7.85
CA VAL A 74 2.40 4.66 7.40
C VAL A 74 3.39 5.75 7.76
N ASP A 75 4.46 5.39 8.48
CA ASP A 75 5.38 6.34 9.13
C ASP A 75 6.10 7.28 8.15
N SER A 76 6.00 7.05 6.84
CA SER A 76 6.59 7.89 5.78
C SER A 76 5.89 9.26 5.59
N ASP A 77 4.67 9.47 6.10
CA ASP A 77 3.86 10.69 5.85
C ASP A 77 4.05 11.82 6.89
N ILE A 78 5.07 11.75 7.76
CA ILE A 78 5.31 12.78 8.77
C ILE A 78 5.92 14.05 8.13
N GLN A 79 5.04 14.90 7.59
CA GLN A 79 5.21 16.34 7.73
C GLN A 79 4.22 16.85 8.78
N GLY A 80 4.61 16.68 10.05
CA GLY A 80 4.23 17.54 11.17
C GLY A 80 2.76 17.59 11.59
N GLY A 81 2.49 17.17 12.83
CA GLY A 81 1.45 17.75 13.68
C GLY A 81 0.20 16.88 13.88
N GLU A 82 0.25 15.97 14.84
CA GLU A 82 -0.50 16.05 16.11
C GLU A 82 -0.33 14.69 16.81
N GLU A 83 0.39 14.73 17.92
CA GLU A 83 0.44 13.67 18.91
C GLU A 83 -0.95 13.58 19.55
N LEU A 84 -1.83 12.77 18.97
CA LEU A 84 -3.10 12.43 19.59
C LEU A 84 -2.88 11.20 20.47
N GLU A 85 -3.20 11.35 21.75
CA GLU A 85 -2.94 10.36 22.78
C GLU A 85 -3.52 8.98 22.44
N PRO A 86 -2.80 7.89 22.72
CA PRO A 86 -3.21 6.53 22.40
C PRO A 86 -4.24 6.03 23.42
N GLU A 87 -5.44 6.59 23.42
CA GLU A 87 -6.56 5.99 24.15
C GLU A 87 -7.21 4.88 23.29
N GLN A 88 -6.60 3.70 23.39
CA GLN A 88 -7.28 2.39 23.32
C GLN A 88 -7.97 2.00 22.00
N LEU A 89 -7.52 2.51 20.85
CA LEU A 89 -7.87 1.93 19.56
C LEU A 89 -6.57 1.46 18.92
N GLY A 90 -6.44 0.15 18.65
CA GLY A 90 -5.21 -0.42 18.10
C GLY A 90 -4.83 0.23 16.77
N GLU A 91 -3.97 1.25 16.81
CA GLU A 91 -3.39 1.84 15.60
C GLU A 91 -2.40 0.83 15.02
N LEU A 92 -2.61 0.44 13.75
CA LEU A 92 -1.67 -0.37 13.02
C LEU A 92 -0.69 0.57 12.33
N ASN A 93 0.50 0.71 12.92
CA ASN A 93 1.61 1.43 12.31
C ASN A 93 2.33 0.47 11.37
N LEU A 94 2.22 0.70 10.07
CA LEU A 94 2.94 -0.09 9.06
C LEU A 94 4.26 0.60 8.75
N THR A 95 5.36 -0.09 9.03
CA THR A 95 6.71 0.41 8.72
C THR A 95 7.17 -0.05 7.34
N GLU A 96 8.08 0.68 6.68
CA GLU A 96 8.59 0.27 5.37
C GLU A 96 9.40 -1.04 5.44
N ASP A 97 10.04 -1.30 6.58
CA ASP A 97 10.79 -2.53 6.85
C ASP A 97 9.91 -3.79 6.96
N GLU A 98 8.61 -3.62 7.24
CA GLU A 98 7.63 -4.71 7.28
C GLU A 98 6.99 -5.00 5.91
N SER A 99 7.37 -4.25 4.87
CA SER A 99 6.90 -4.50 3.50
C SER A 99 7.43 -5.85 2.99
N LEU A 100 6.56 -6.60 2.33
CA LEU A 100 6.87 -7.92 1.81
C LEU A 100 7.87 -7.83 0.64
N LEU A 101 8.97 -8.58 0.75
CA LEU A 101 9.99 -8.60 -0.28
C LEU A 101 9.49 -9.36 -1.53
N PRO A 102 9.66 -8.81 -2.75
CA PRO A 102 9.16 -9.44 -3.99
C PRO A 102 9.68 -10.86 -4.26
N VAL A 103 10.84 -11.21 -3.67
CA VAL A 103 11.51 -12.50 -3.82
C VAL A 103 10.97 -13.57 -2.88
N GLU A 104 10.24 -13.18 -1.83
CA GLU A 104 9.66 -14.12 -0.89
C GLU A 104 8.53 -14.92 -1.52
N LYS A 105 8.43 -16.19 -1.12
CA LYS A 105 7.38 -17.08 -1.57
C LYS A 105 6.19 -16.98 -0.62
N LEU A 106 4.99 -17.00 -1.17
CA LEU A 106 3.77 -16.80 -0.39
C LEU A 106 3.56 -17.87 0.67
N PHE A 107 3.99 -19.12 0.43
CA PHE A 107 3.92 -20.16 1.46
C PHE A 107 4.80 -19.88 2.69
N LYS A 108 5.83 -19.04 2.58
CA LYS A 108 6.64 -18.63 3.74
C LYS A 108 5.98 -17.51 4.53
N VAL A 109 5.29 -16.61 3.82
CA VAL A 109 4.57 -15.47 4.41
C VAL A 109 3.25 -15.93 5.06
N PHE A 110 2.54 -16.83 4.37
CA PHE A 110 1.29 -17.45 4.80
C PHE A 110 1.52 -18.93 5.08
N VAL A 111 2.13 -19.19 6.24
CA VAL A 111 2.34 -20.55 6.76
C VAL A 111 0.98 -21.22 6.99
N ASP A 112 0.09 -20.49 7.66
CA ASP A 112 -1.29 -20.90 7.88
C ASP A 112 -2.21 -20.39 6.77
N ALA A 113 -3.36 -21.06 6.63
CA ALA A 113 -4.37 -20.63 5.68
C ALA A 113 -4.98 -19.28 6.14
N PRO A 114 -5.05 -18.28 5.26
CA PRO A 114 -5.65 -16.99 5.57
C PRO A 114 -7.11 -17.18 5.98
N ALA A 115 -7.53 -16.51 7.06
CA ALA A 115 -8.87 -16.66 7.63
C ALA A 115 -9.92 -16.00 6.72
N GLU A 116 -11.01 -16.70 6.45
CA GLU A 116 -12.08 -16.14 5.63
C GLU A 116 -12.68 -14.87 6.28
N GLY A 117 -12.92 -13.84 5.47
CA GLY A 117 -13.48 -12.56 5.92
C GLY A 117 -12.48 -11.61 6.61
N HIS A 118 -11.21 -11.97 6.73
CA HIS A 118 -10.17 -11.08 7.24
C HIS A 118 -9.49 -10.34 6.08
N LEU A 119 -8.99 -9.14 6.33
CA LEU A 119 -8.03 -8.48 5.46
C LEU A 119 -6.67 -9.15 5.64
N HIS A 120 -6.05 -9.50 4.51
CA HIS A 120 -4.78 -10.22 4.49
C HIS A 120 -3.62 -9.34 4.02
N ILE A 121 -3.90 -8.41 3.11
CA ILE A 121 -2.88 -7.57 2.48
C ILE A 121 -3.35 -6.13 2.40
N VAL A 122 -2.50 -5.21 2.89
CA VAL A 122 -2.62 -3.78 2.60
C VAL A 122 -1.70 -3.44 1.43
N VAL A 123 -2.23 -2.69 0.46
CA VAL A 123 -1.53 -2.29 -0.76
C VAL A 123 -1.37 -0.77 -0.74
N ARG A 124 -0.13 -0.27 -0.69
CA ARG A 124 0.17 1.16 -0.85
C ARG A 124 0.64 1.42 -2.27
N ARG A 125 0.14 2.51 -2.85
CA ARG A 125 0.68 3.05 -4.11
C ARG A 125 1.98 3.78 -3.81
N PRO A 126 2.99 3.70 -4.69
CA PRO A 126 4.21 4.47 -4.48
C PRO A 126 3.83 5.96 -4.32
N PRO A 127 4.48 6.68 -3.39
CA PRO A 127 4.28 8.12 -3.31
C PRO A 127 4.56 8.72 -4.69
N PRO A 128 3.73 9.68 -5.16
CA PRO A 128 3.99 10.34 -6.42
C PRO A 128 5.41 10.90 -6.32
N ALA A 129 6.31 10.42 -7.19
CA ALA A 129 7.64 10.97 -7.29
C ALA A 129 7.43 12.48 -7.47
N VAL A 130 7.82 13.26 -6.47
CA VAL A 130 7.80 14.71 -6.57
C VAL A 130 8.78 15.01 -7.70
N GLN A 131 8.27 15.11 -8.93
CA GLN A 131 8.98 15.75 -10.02
C GLN A 131 9.24 17.13 -9.45
N GLY A 132 10.48 17.36 -9.02
CA GLY A 132 10.88 18.61 -8.41
C GLY A 132 10.31 19.71 -9.27
N VAL A 133 9.33 20.43 -8.71
CA VAL A 133 8.86 21.67 -9.29
C VAL A 133 10.06 22.60 -9.13
N PHE A 134 10.96 22.54 -10.11
CA PHE A 134 11.89 23.61 -10.39
C PHE A 134 10.98 24.78 -10.70
N PHE A 135 10.62 25.55 -9.67
CA PHE A 135 10.33 26.95 -9.82
C PHE A 135 11.59 27.53 -10.48
N ARG A 136 11.62 27.50 -11.81
CA ARG A 136 12.41 28.45 -12.59
C ARG A 136 11.74 29.78 -12.29
N SER A 137 12.12 30.39 -11.17
CA SER A 137 11.98 31.82 -10.95
C SER A 137 12.58 32.46 -12.20
N GLU A 138 11.71 33.02 -13.03
CA GLU A 138 12.08 33.75 -14.22
C GLU A 138 13.15 34.75 -13.81
N LEU A 139 14.37 34.55 -14.32
CA LEU A 139 15.44 35.52 -14.23
C LEU A 139 14.89 36.83 -14.74
N GLN A 140 14.77 37.77 -13.80
CA GLN A 140 14.41 39.15 -14.00
C GLN A 140 15.13 39.68 -15.26
N ASN A 141 14.33 39.89 -16.29
CA ASN A 141 14.59 40.59 -17.53
C ASN A 141 15.62 41.74 -17.35
N PRO A 142 16.84 41.66 -17.93
CA PRO A 142 17.72 42.82 -18.03
C PRO A 142 17.44 43.52 -19.36
N ARG A 143 16.37 44.31 -19.43
CA ARG A 143 16.26 45.30 -20.50
C ARG A 143 17.20 46.47 -20.21
N ARG A 144 18.39 46.38 -20.84
CA ARG A 144 19.03 47.45 -21.64
C ARG A 144 18.15 48.71 -21.79
N LEU A 145 18.67 49.93 -21.67
CA LEU A 145 19.62 50.48 -22.65
C LEU A 145 20.22 51.82 -22.16
N VAL A 146 21.50 51.98 -22.46
CA VAL A 146 22.28 53.21 -22.65
C VAL A 146 21.51 54.39 -23.28
N ALA A 147 21.63 55.58 -22.68
CA ALA A 147 22.00 56.86 -23.32
C ALA A 147 22.32 57.90 -22.24
#